data_AF-A0A0U1KTW4-F1
#
_entry.id   AF-A0A0U1KTW4-F1
#
_cell.length_a   1.000
_cell.length_b   1.000
_cell.length_c   1.000
_cell.angle_alpha   90.00
_cell.angle_beta   90.00
_cell.angle_gamma   90.00
#
_symmetry.space_group_name_H-M   'P 1'
#
loop_
_entity.id
_entity.type
_entity.pdbx_description
1 polymer ?
#
loop_
_entity_poly.entity_id
_entity_poly.type
_entity_poly.pdbx_seq_one_letter_code
_entity_poly.pdbx_strand_id
1 'polypeptide(L)'
;MKTMKLNKKIMIASAIIVSIIASSYLVENITKDSGLQKGTIITVIQDGQPIAYMDSNVFKELMKKEYKQDTGIKGPSLVYVLSSAGVGNYKSIEIKNVQKVTDNYIIKQQDLNNTFIFYFTDHNTVNLMKLGQASTTLAEDVSEIIVKTKE
;
A
#
# COMPACT_ATOMS: atom_id res chain seq x y z
N MET A 1 38.77 -39.45 22.70
CA MET A 1 38.24 -38.47 21.74
C MET A 1 38.19 -39.11 20.36
N LYS A 2 37.00 -39.43 19.82
CA LYS A 2 36.86 -40.23 18.59
C LYS A 2 37.08 -39.33 17.37
N THR A 3 38.20 -39.49 16.66
CA THR A 3 38.55 -38.70 15.48
C THR A 3 37.53 -38.93 14.36
N MET A 4 36.86 -37.86 13.94
CA MET A 4 35.82 -37.93 12.92
C MET A 4 36.45 -38.18 11.55
N LYS A 5 36.00 -39.23 10.84
CA LYS A 5 36.49 -39.59 9.50
C LYS A 5 36.33 -38.42 8.52
N LEU A 6 37.29 -38.22 7.63
CA LEU A 6 37.36 -37.11 6.67
C LEU A 6 36.05 -36.93 5.89
N ASN A 7 35.42 -38.03 5.45
CA ASN A 7 34.16 -38.00 4.71
C ASN A 7 33.00 -37.39 5.51
N LYS A 8 32.98 -37.56 6.83
CA LYS A 8 31.97 -36.91 7.69
C LYS A 8 32.20 -35.40 7.80
N LYS A 9 33.47 -34.95 7.78
CA LYS A 9 33.79 -33.51 7.79
C LYS A 9 33.34 -32.84 6.49
N ILE A 10 33.59 -33.49 5.35
CA ILE A 10 33.15 -33.00 4.03
C ILE A 10 31.63 -32.93 3.96
N MET A 11 30.93 -33.98 4.40
CA MET A 11 29.46 -34.01 4.40
C MET A 11 28.85 -32.87 5.24
N ILE A 12 29.42 -32.60 6.43
CA ILE A 12 28.96 -31.51 7.28
C ILE A 12 29.25 -30.15 6.63
N ALA A 13 30.42 -29.97 6.03
CA ALA A 13 30.75 -28.72 5.33
C ALA A 13 29.78 -28.44 4.17
N SER A 14 29.48 -29.46 3.35
CA SER A 14 28.51 -29.33 2.26
C SER A 14 27.09 -29.01 2.77
N ALA A 15 26.67 -29.66 3.87
CA ALA A 15 25.36 -29.39 4.48
C ALA A 15 25.25 -27.95 5.00
N ILE A 16 26.33 -27.41 5.59
CA ILE A 16 26.38 -26.02 6.05
C ILE A 16 26.22 -25.05 4.87
N ILE A 17 26.91 -25.28 3.75
CA ILE A 17 26.82 -24.42 2.56
C ILE A 17 25.39 -24.40 2.01
N VAL A 18 24.76 -25.57 1.87
CA VAL A 18 23.37 -25.67 1.39
C VAL A 18 22.41 -24.96 2.35
N SER A 19 22.62 -25.11 3.66
CA SER A 19 21.82 -24.43 4.69
C SER A 19 21.92 -22.91 4.59
N ILE A 20 23.13 -22.36 4.37
CA ILE A 20 23.34 -20.92 4.20
C ILE A 20 22.58 -20.41 2.98
N ILE A 21 22.68 -21.10 1.83
CA ILE A 21 21.97 -20.70 0.60
C ILE A 21 20.46 -20.71 0.81
N ALA A 22 19.91 -21.79 1.39
CA ALA A 22 18.48 -21.88 1.70
C ALA A 22 18.01 -20.78 2.66
N SER A 23 18.81 -20.47 3.70
CA SER A 23 18.51 -19.39 4.65
C SER A 23 18.49 -18.03 3.96
N SER A 24 19.43 -17.76 3.05
CA SER A 24 19.48 -16.53 2.27
C SER A 24 18.24 -16.37 1.39
N TYR A 25 17.80 -17.44 0.71
CA TYR A 25 16.56 -17.40 -0.09
C TYR A 25 15.31 -17.13 0.77
N LEU A 26 15.22 -17.75 1.95
CA LEU A 26 14.11 -17.51 2.87
C LEU A 26 14.09 -16.08 3.39
N VAL A 27 15.26 -15.52 3.75
CA VAL A 27 15.39 -14.12 4.17
C VAL A 27 15.03 -13.17 3.04
N GLU A 28 15.47 -13.43 1.80
CA GLU A 28 15.13 -12.60 0.65
C GLU A 28 13.61 -12.60 0.39
N ASN A 29 12.95 -13.75 0.52
CA ASN A 29 11.50 -13.84 0.33
C ASN A 29 10.73 -13.04 1.40
N ILE A 30 11.11 -13.19 2.67
CA ILE A 30 10.55 -12.41 3.79
C ILE A 30 10.83 -10.90 3.60
N THR A 31 12.04 -10.56 3.12
CA THR A 31 12.45 -9.17 2.92
C THR A 31 11.78 -8.53 1.71
N LYS A 32 11.43 -9.30 0.67
CA LYS A 32 10.62 -8.79 -0.46
C LYS A 32 9.21 -8.47 -0.02
N ASP A 33 8.60 -9.35 0.78
CA ASP A 33 7.27 -9.12 1.36
C ASP A 33 7.28 -7.91 2.30
N SER A 34 8.32 -7.75 3.12
CA SER A 34 8.52 -6.55 3.97
C SER A 34 9.00 -5.30 3.20
N GLY A 35 9.63 -5.46 2.05
CA GLY A 35 10.12 -4.36 1.20
C GLY A 35 8.96 -3.69 0.47
N LEU A 36 7.98 -4.47 0.04
CA LEU A 36 6.66 -3.98 -0.37
C LEU A 36 5.95 -3.22 0.76
N GLN A 37 6.18 -3.57 2.04
CA GLN A 37 5.63 -2.85 3.19
C GLN A 37 6.38 -1.56 3.59
N LYS A 38 7.53 -1.21 2.99
CA LYS A 38 8.35 -0.07 3.46
C LYS A 38 8.33 1.17 2.58
N GLY A 39 7.51 1.21 1.54
CA GLY A 39 7.35 2.40 0.72
C GLY A 39 6.36 2.19 -0.40
N THR A 40 5.10 1.92 -0.04
CA THR A 40 4.04 1.83 -1.04
C THR A 40 3.83 3.21 -1.64
N ILE A 41 4.34 3.39 -2.86
CA ILE A 41 3.97 4.53 -3.69
C ILE A 41 2.55 4.26 -4.20
N ILE A 42 1.64 5.14 -3.83
CA ILE A 42 0.27 5.18 -4.33
C ILE A 42 0.30 5.94 -5.65
N THR A 43 -0.03 5.26 -6.74
CA THR A 43 -0.04 5.86 -8.08
C THR A 43 -1.44 6.37 -8.40
N VAL A 44 -1.58 7.66 -8.69
CA VAL A 44 -2.81 8.24 -9.21
C VAL A 44 -2.76 8.19 -10.73
N ILE A 45 -3.70 7.47 -11.34
CA ILE A 45 -3.77 7.24 -12.78
C ILE A 45 -5.04 7.93 -13.29
N GLN A 46 -4.93 8.78 -14.30
CA GLN A 46 -6.08 9.38 -14.97
C GLN A 46 -6.11 8.94 -16.42
N ASP A 47 -7.23 8.34 -16.85
CA ASP A 47 -7.45 7.88 -18.23
C ASP A 47 -6.29 7.02 -18.77
N GLY A 48 -5.74 6.16 -17.90
CA GLY A 48 -4.64 5.24 -18.23
C GLY A 48 -3.22 5.81 -18.10
N GLN A 49 -3.07 7.09 -17.75
CA GLN A 49 -1.75 7.73 -17.56
C GLN A 49 -1.50 8.06 -16.09
N PRO A 50 -0.31 7.76 -15.53
CA PRO A 50 0.04 8.20 -14.18
C PRO A 50 0.21 9.72 -14.15
N ILE A 51 -0.52 10.38 -13.25
CA ILE A 51 -0.50 11.84 -13.08
C ILE A 51 0.16 12.27 -11.76
N ALA A 52 0.21 11.38 -10.77
CA ALA A 52 0.89 11.64 -9.51
C ALA A 52 1.37 10.34 -8.85
N TYR A 53 2.46 10.47 -8.09
CA TYR A 53 2.99 9.43 -7.22
C TYR A 53 3.01 9.99 -5.80
N MET A 54 2.35 9.30 -4.87
CA MET A 54 2.17 9.78 -3.51
C MET A 54 2.60 8.69 -2.53
N ASP A 55 3.41 9.04 -1.54
CA ASP A 55 3.72 8.16 -0.41
C ASP A 55 2.86 8.54 0.80
N SER A 56 2.96 7.77 1.89
CA SER A 56 2.24 8.09 3.13
C SER A 56 2.65 9.44 3.75
N ASN A 57 3.82 9.98 3.43
CA ASN A 57 4.22 11.30 3.92
C ASN A 57 3.47 12.42 3.19
N VAL A 58 3.25 12.28 1.87
CA VAL A 58 2.37 13.17 1.11
C VAL A 58 0.98 13.16 1.73
N PHE A 59 0.41 12.00 2.04
CA PHE A 59 -0.91 11.91 2.68
C PHE A 59 -0.95 12.57 4.06
N LYS A 60 0.12 12.45 4.88
CA LYS A 60 0.23 13.16 6.17
C LYS A 60 0.23 14.68 5.98
N GLU A 61 0.96 15.19 5.00
CA GLU A 61 0.98 16.62 4.69
C GLU A 61 -0.36 17.11 4.15
N LEU A 62 -1.05 16.32 3.31
CA LEU A 62 -2.39 16.62 2.84
C LEU A 62 -3.39 16.69 4.00
N MET A 63 -3.32 15.73 4.93
CA MET A 63 -4.17 15.74 6.13
C MET A 63 -3.97 17.00 6.96
N LYS A 64 -2.72 17.41 7.23
CA LYS A 64 -2.42 18.64 7.98
C LYS A 64 -2.97 19.90 7.32
N LYS A 65 -2.99 19.93 5.98
CA LYS A 65 -3.51 21.06 5.21
C LYS A 65 -5.03 21.09 5.17
N GLU A 66 -5.67 19.94 5.02
CA GLU A 66 -7.13 19.80 4.99
C GLU A 66 -7.74 20.05 6.37
N TYR A 67 -7.22 19.39 7.40
CA TYR A 67 -7.67 19.47 8.77
C TYR A 67 -6.61 20.21 9.61
N LYS A 68 -6.65 21.55 9.58
CA LYS A 68 -5.70 22.43 10.28
C LYS A 68 -5.66 22.27 11.81
N GLN A 69 -6.55 21.48 12.40
CA GLN A 69 -6.67 21.18 13.83
C GLN A 69 -7.09 19.71 14.03
N ASP A 70 -6.84 19.17 15.23
CA ASP A 70 -7.07 17.76 15.57
C ASP A 70 -8.58 17.44 15.65
N THR A 71 -9.11 16.91 14.54
CA THR A 71 -10.52 16.53 14.38
C THR A 71 -10.79 15.07 14.75
N GLY A 72 -9.78 14.33 15.25
CA GLY A 72 -9.88 12.88 15.44
C GLY A 72 -9.98 12.07 14.13
N ILE A 73 -9.87 12.74 12.98
CA ILE A 73 -9.83 12.12 11.65
C ILE A 73 -8.41 11.58 11.44
N LYS A 74 -8.26 10.35 10.96
CA LYS A 74 -6.96 9.67 10.84
C LYS A 74 -6.37 9.68 9.42
N GLY A 75 -6.73 10.66 8.60
CA GLY A 75 -6.20 10.81 7.25
C GLY A 75 -6.98 11.78 6.35
N PRO A 76 -6.46 12.11 5.15
CA PRO A 76 -7.10 13.05 4.25
C PRO A 76 -8.32 12.43 3.55
N SER A 77 -9.24 13.27 3.07
CA SER A 77 -10.36 12.81 2.26
C SER A 77 -9.92 12.44 0.85
N LEU A 78 -10.64 11.48 0.24
CA LEU A 78 -10.41 11.08 -1.15
C LEU A 78 -10.52 12.27 -2.11
N VAL A 79 -11.50 13.15 -1.89
CA VAL A 79 -11.71 14.36 -2.68
C VAL A 79 -10.50 15.29 -2.62
N TYR A 80 -9.94 15.49 -1.42
CA TYR A 80 -8.79 16.36 -1.23
C TYR A 80 -7.51 15.79 -1.85
N VAL A 81 -7.30 14.46 -1.74
CA VAL A 81 -6.20 13.75 -2.41
C VAL A 81 -6.29 13.91 -3.93
N LEU A 82 -7.46 13.67 -4.52
CA LEU A 82 -7.69 13.84 -5.96
C LEU A 82 -7.46 15.28 -6.42
N SER A 83 -8.00 16.25 -5.68
CA SER A 83 -7.82 17.67 -5.99
C SER A 83 -6.34 18.07 -5.94
N SER A 84 -5.59 17.54 -4.97
CA SER A 84 -4.15 17.78 -4.83
C SER A 84 -3.32 17.09 -5.91
N ALA A 85 -3.83 16.00 -6.50
CA ALA A 85 -3.25 15.35 -7.67
C ALA A 85 -3.55 16.09 -8.99
N GLY A 86 -4.32 17.18 -8.96
CA GLY A 86 -4.76 17.91 -10.17
C GLY A 86 -5.98 17.32 -10.85
N VAL A 87 -6.70 16.39 -10.20
CA VAL A 87 -7.92 15.78 -10.73
C VAL A 87 -9.11 16.69 -10.42
N GLY A 88 -9.60 17.40 -11.44
CA GLY A 88 -10.76 18.30 -11.32
C GLY A 88 -12.10 17.63 -11.65
N ASN A 89 -12.12 16.64 -12.53
CA ASN A 89 -13.35 15.96 -13.00
C ASN A 89 -13.12 14.45 -13.10
N TYR A 90 -14.16 13.68 -12.80
CA TYR A 90 -14.14 12.22 -12.86
C TYR A 90 -15.58 11.68 -12.97
N LYS A 91 -15.74 10.54 -13.64
CA LYS A 91 -16.98 9.78 -13.70
C LYS A 91 -16.99 8.64 -12.68
N SER A 92 -15.85 7.97 -12.53
CA SER A 92 -15.65 6.97 -11.50
C SER A 92 -14.19 6.93 -11.06
N ILE A 93 -14.00 6.47 -9.83
CA ILE A 93 -12.70 6.22 -9.22
C ILE A 93 -12.65 4.74 -8.85
N GLU A 94 -11.60 4.07 -9.25
CA GLU A 94 -11.32 2.67 -8.92
C GLU A 94 -10.09 2.64 -8.02
N ILE A 95 -10.20 2.01 -6.87
CA ILE A 95 -9.12 1.88 -5.89
C ILE A 95 -8.62 0.45 -5.92
N LYS A 96 -7.31 0.29 -6.11
CA LYS A 96 -6.65 -1.02 -6.06
C LYS A 96 -5.75 -1.14 -4.84
N ASN A 97 -5.55 -2.39 -4.45
CA ASN A 97 -4.89 -2.81 -3.22
C ASN A 97 -3.54 -3.44 -3.59
N VAL A 98 -2.53 -3.31 -2.73
CA VAL A 98 -1.19 -3.88 -2.95
C VAL A 98 -1.28 -5.39 -3.18
N GLN A 99 -2.07 -6.08 -2.36
CA GLN A 99 -2.09 -7.55 -2.34
C GLN A 99 -3.00 -8.17 -3.42
N LYS A 100 -3.81 -7.38 -4.15
CA LYS A 100 -4.81 -7.86 -5.13
C LYS A 100 -5.76 -8.98 -4.60
N VAL A 101 -5.85 -9.17 -3.29
CA VAL A 101 -6.63 -10.24 -2.65
C VAL A 101 -8.12 -9.86 -2.59
N THR A 102 -8.41 -8.58 -2.48
CA THR A 102 -9.75 -8.01 -2.41
C THR A 102 -10.12 -7.32 -3.71
N ASP A 103 -11.40 -7.41 -4.08
CA ASP A 103 -11.95 -6.78 -5.28
C ASP A 103 -11.67 -5.28 -5.28
N ASN A 104 -11.38 -4.72 -6.47
CA ASN A 104 -11.18 -3.29 -6.63
C ASN A 104 -12.45 -2.54 -6.20
N TYR A 105 -12.28 -1.48 -5.41
CA TYR A 105 -13.42 -0.69 -4.96
C TYR A 105 -13.71 0.44 -5.95
N ILE A 106 -14.91 0.43 -6.53
CA ILE A 106 -15.33 1.42 -7.53
C ILE A 106 -16.31 2.41 -6.90
N ILE A 107 -15.98 3.69 -6.97
CA ILE A 107 -16.82 4.80 -6.53
C ILE A 107 -17.28 5.57 -7.76
N LYS A 108 -18.59 5.73 -7.92
CA LYS A 108 -19.17 6.57 -8.98
C LYS A 108 -19.23 8.02 -8.52
N GLN A 109 -19.22 8.95 -9.47
CA GLN A 109 -19.25 10.39 -9.20
C GLN A 109 -20.41 10.80 -8.27
N GLN A 110 -21.60 10.22 -8.48
CA GLN A 110 -22.79 10.48 -7.67
C GLN A 110 -22.66 10.05 -6.20
N ASP A 111 -21.78 9.09 -5.93
CA ASP A 111 -21.54 8.56 -4.59
C ASP A 111 -20.37 9.26 -3.91
N LEU A 112 -19.57 10.04 -4.65
CA LEU A 112 -18.41 10.74 -4.11
C LEU A 112 -18.84 11.93 -3.26
N ASN A 113 -18.56 11.84 -1.98
CA ASN A 113 -18.69 12.92 -1.02
C ASN A 113 -17.47 12.90 -0.07
N ASN A 114 -17.37 13.88 0.82
CA ASN A 114 -16.28 13.96 1.81
C ASN A 114 -16.35 12.86 2.90
N THR A 115 -17.13 11.79 2.69
CA THR A 115 -17.18 10.67 3.63
C THR A 115 -16.11 9.61 3.32
N PHE A 116 -15.46 9.63 2.16
CA PHE A 116 -14.34 8.71 1.92
C PHE A 116 -13.03 9.31 2.41
N ILE A 117 -12.33 8.57 3.28
CA ILE A 117 -11.08 9.01 3.89
C ILE A 117 -10.03 7.91 3.87
N PHE A 118 -8.76 8.31 3.77
CA PHE A 118 -7.62 7.42 3.70
C PHE A 118 -6.94 7.26 5.06
N TYR A 119 -7.25 6.20 5.80
CA TYR A 119 -6.66 5.93 7.10
C TYR A 119 -5.23 5.41 6.99
N PHE A 120 -4.30 5.98 7.74
CA PHE A 120 -2.93 5.45 7.79
C PHE A 120 -2.88 4.05 8.39
N THR A 121 -2.05 3.20 7.79
CA THR A 121 -1.70 1.87 8.31
C THR A 121 -0.30 1.86 8.92
N ASP A 122 0.01 0.82 9.68
CA ASP A 122 1.35 0.51 10.19
C ASP A 122 2.32 0.05 9.09
N HIS A 123 1.82 -0.34 7.91
CA HIS A 123 2.59 -0.66 6.71
C HIS A 123 3.01 0.57 5.88
N ASN A 124 3.02 1.79 6.45
CA ASN A 124 3.38 3.02 5.74
C ASN A 124 2.57 3.30 4.46
N THR A 125 1.32 2.84 4.40
CA THR A 125 0.37 3.13 3.33
C THR A 125 -0.96 3.60 3.94
N VAL A 126 -2.04 3.55 3.18
CA VAL A 126 -3.38 3.95 3.60
C VAL A 126 -4.43 2.93 3.21
N ASN A 127 -5.48 2.83 4.03
CA ASN A 127 -6.72 2.12 3.74
C ASN A 127 -7.79 3.12 3.33
N LEU A 128 -8.62 2.78 2.32
CA LEU A 128 -9.82 3.55 2.03
C LEU A 128 -10.95 3.11 2.97
N MET A 129 -11.57 4.07 3.65
CA MET A 129 -12.69 3.82 4.56
C MET A 129 -13.77 4.90 4.42
N LYS A 130 -14.97 4.60 4.93
CA LYS A 130 -16.06 5.58 5.06
C LYS A 130 -16.08 6.18 6.46
N LEU A 131 -16.04 7.51 6.55
CA LEU A 131 -16.12 8.30 7.76
C LEU A 131 -17.39 7.93 8.55
N GLY A 132 -17.22 7.67 9.85
CA GLY A 132 -18.31 7.21 10.72
C GLY A 132 -18.59 5.70 10.67
N GLN A 133 -17.96 4.96 9.75
CA GLN A 133 -18.01 3.50 9.65
C GLN A 133 -16.60 2.91 9.77
N ALA A 134 -15.92 3.22 10.87
CA ALA A 134 -14.52 2.85 11.13
C ALA A 134 -14.26 1.32 11.17
N SER A 135 -15.29 0.48 11.12
CA SER A 135 -15.17 -0.98 11.07
C SER A 135 -15.18 -1.56 9.66
N THR A 136 -15.48 -0.76 8.63
CA THR A 136 -15.60 -1.26 7.25
C THR A 136 -14.49 -0.68 6.39
N THR A 137 -13.40 -1.43 6.26
CA THR A 137 -12.37 -1.13 5.28
C THR A 137 -12.90 -1.46 3.88
N LEU A 138 -12.85 -0.48 2.98
CA LEU A 138 -13.32 -0.63 1.60
C LEU A 138 -12.20 -1.11 0.68
N ALA A 139 -10.98 -0.66 0.94
CA ALA A 139 -9.79 -1.03 0.21
C ALA A 139 -8.60 -1.04 1.18
N GLU A 140 -7.92 -2.17 1.31
CA GLU A 140 -6.76 -2.34 2.20
C GLU A 140 -5.45 -2.06 1.44
N ASP A 141 -4.51 -1.41 2.11
CA ASP A 141 -3.18 -1.10 1.60
C ASP A 141 -3.23 -0.60 0.15
N VAL A 142 -3.78 0.60 -0.06
CA VAL A 142 -4.02 1.17 -1.38
C VAL A 142 -2.70 1.30 -2.17
N SER A 143 -2.73 0.91 -3.45
CA SER A 143 -1.61 0.96 -4.38
C SER A 143 -1.88 1.86 -5.60
N GLU A 144 -3.11 1.87 -6.10
CA GLU A 144 -3.50 2.67 -7.26
C GLU A 144 -4.84 3.37 -7.01
N ILE A 145 -4.92 4.62 -7.46
CA ILE A 145 -6.15 5.41 -7.54
C ILE A 145 -6.39 5.70 -9.03
N ILE A 146 -7.31 4.97 -9.64
CA ILE A 146 -7.59 5.05 -11.07
C ILE A 146 -8.83 5.91 -11.29
N VAL A 147 -8.64 7.02 -11.97
CA VAL A 147 -9.66 8.00 -12.30
C VAL A 147 -10.04 7.83 -13.77
N LYS A 148 -11.33 7.60 -14.01
CA LYS A 148 -11.91 7.56 -15.36
C LYS A 148 -12.74 8.82 -15.58
N THR A 149 -12.42 9.60 -16.61
CA THR A 149 -13.17 10.82 -16.95
C THR A 149 -14.19 10.62 -18.07
N LYS A 150 -14.05 9.54 -18.85
CA LYS A 150 -14.92 9.18 -19.99
C LYS A 150 -15.30 7.70 -19.92
N GLU A 151 -16.33 7.30 -20.67
CA GLU A 151 -16.69 5.88 -20.88
C GLU A 151 -15.67 5.13 -21.73
#